data_AF-A0A7Y9FHN9-F1
#
_entry.id   AF-A0A7Y9FHN9-F1
#
_cell.length_a   1.000
_cell.length_b   1.000
_cell.length_c   1.000
_cell.angle_alpha   90.00
_cell.angle_beta   90.00
_cell.angle_gamma   90.00
#
_symmetry.space_group_name_H-M   'P 1'
#
loop_
_entity.id
_entity.type
_entity.pdbx_description
1 polymer ?
#
loop_
_entity_poly.entity_id
_entity_poly.type
_entity_poly.pdbx_seq_one_letter_code
_entity_poly.pdbx_strand_id
1 'polypeptide(L)'
;MEPLLAEIRLFPLSFVPQGWLACQGQLLPIQQNQALFALLGTTYGGNGQTVFALPDLRGRVPLHAGAGRTAGAQGGTESVQLTGGQLPAHTHAPRAAAAATATAPGGALWAATTQPHYGPSSQVALAADAVTAVGGGQPHANMPPYLTMTYAIATQGVFPSHDGGAGGEPFVGEIRMFAGTFAPGGWAFCNGQLMPLAQNTALFSLLGTSFGGNGSSTFALPDLQGASPVGVGQGAGLSSFEVGDRAGAESVTLTADQLPAHTHTAQATGSAGTAGNPSGARWAVSRRGRATERLYGTTPATTMSGTAVAPAGDGGAHPNMPPYTTLSFIIALQGTYPQRP
;
A
#
# COMPACT_ATOMS: atom_id res chain seq x y z
N MET A 1 -33.26 19.41 -10.45
CA MET A 1 -33.24 18.33 -11.47
C MET A 1 -32.78 17.04 -10.79
N GLU A 2 -33.39 15.90 -11.10
CA GLU A 2 -33.10 14.60 -10.46
C GLU A 2 -31.73 14.05 -10.86
N PRO A 3 -31.06 13.25 -10.01
CA PRO A 3 -29.80 12.59 -10.36
C PRO A 3 -30.01 11.50 -11.41
N LEU A 4 -28.92 11.05 -12.03
CA LEU A 4 -28.98 9.84 -12.86
C LEU A 4 -29.10 8.61 -11.96
N LEU A 5 -30.04 7.72 -12.28
CA LEU A 5 -30.14 6.45 -11.57
C LEU A 5 -28.82 5.67 -11.69
N ALA A 6 -28.38 5.08 -10.57
CA ALA A 6 -27.08 4.40 -10.44
C ALA A 6 -25.83 5.29 -10.50
N GLU A 7 -25.96 6.63 -10.56
CA GLU A 7 -24.83 7.54 -10.40
C GLU A 7 -24.21 7.38 -9.01
N ILE A 8 -22.88 7.32 -8.93
CA ILE A 8 -22.15 7.35 -7.67
C ILE A 8 -21.59 8.74 -7.46
N ARG A 9 -21.84 9.30 -6.28
CA ARG A 9 -21.29 10.57 -5.83
C ARG A 9 -20.49 10.42 -4.56
N LEU A 10 -19.57 11.36 -4.38
CA LEU A 10 -18.69 11.43 -3.23
C LEU A 10 -19.25 12.45 -2.23
N PHE A 11 -19.31 12.06 -0.96
CA PHE A 11 -19.84 12.87 0.12
C PHE A 11 -18.88 12.84 1.32
N PRO A 12 -18.62 13.98 1.98
CA PRO A 12 -17.90 14.05 3.24
C PRO A 12 -18.83 13.84 4.46
N LEU A 13 -19.97 13.17 4.27
CA LEU A 13 -21.04 13.03 5.25
C LEU A 13 -20.97 11.67 5.95
N SER A 14 -21.32 11.62 7.24
CA SER A 14 -21.46 10.37 8.01
C SER A 14 -22.78 9.63 7.74
N PHE A 15 -23.66 10.20 6.91
CA PHE A 15 -24.91 9.60 6.48
C PHE A 15 -25.09 9.77 4.97
N VAL A 16 -26.02 9.03 4.38
CA VAL A 16 -26.38 9.17 2.96
C VAL A 16 -27.72 9.88 2.81
N PRO A 17 -27.87 10.81 1.83
CA PRO A 17 -29.13 11.51 1.61
C PRO A 17 -30.28 10.57 1.23
N GLN A 18 -31.53 10.98 1.51
CA GLN A 18 -32.72 10.28 1.00
C GLN A 18 -32.66 10.13 -0.53
N GLY A 19 -33.08 8.97 -1.04
CA GLY A 19 -32.98 8.62 -2.47
C GLY A 19 -31.59 8.11 -2.89
N TRP A 20 -30.66 7.97 -1.94
CA TRP A 20 -29.33 7.40 -2.12
C TRP A 20 -29.08 6.31 -1.09
N LEU A 21 -28.19 5.38 -1.42
CA LEU A 21 -27.68 4.39 -0.48
C LEU A 21 -26.15 4.38 -0.49
N ALA A 22 -25.53 4.06 0.64
CA ALA A 22 -24.07 3.94 0.73
C ALA A 22 -23.59 2.77 -0.14
N CYS A 23 -22.42 2.90 -0.76
CA CYS A 23 -21.82 1.80 -1.53
C CYS A 23 -21.11 0.82 -0.58
N GLN A 24 -21.88 0.01 0.16
CA GLN A 24 -21.38 -0.92 1.17
C GLN A 24 -21.72 -2.40 0.87
N GLY A 25 -22.07 -2.72 -0.37
CA GLY A 25 -22.33 -4.11 -0.76
C GLY A 25 -23.68 -4.69 -0.32
N GLN A 26 -24.59 -3.87 0.22
CA GLN A 26 -25.88 -4.38 0.70
C GLN A 26 -26.72 -5.00 -0.44
N LEU A 27 -27.46 -6.06 -0.08
CA LEU A 27 -28.43 -6.71 -0.97
C LEU A 27 -29.76 -5.95 -0.95
N LEU A 28 -30.29 -5.67 -2.14
CA LEU A 28 -31.57 -5.02 -2.34
C LEU A 28 -32.58 -5.97 -3.00
N PRO A 29 -33.86 -5.92 -2.60
CA PRO A 29 -34.92 -6.67 -3.26
C PRO A 29 -35.18 -6.13 -4.66
N ILE A 30 -35.17 -7.02 -5.66
CA ILE A 30 -35.39 -6.68 -7.07
C ILE A 30 -36.81 -6.10 -7.26
N GLN A 31 -37.81 -6.66 -6.58
CA GLN A 31 -39.21 -6.23 -6.71
C GLN A 31 -39.43 -4.74 -6.41
N GLN A 32 -38.64 -4.15 -5.51
CA GLN A 32 -38.75 -2.74 -5.13
C GLN A 32 -37.77 -1.83 -5.90
N ASN A 33 -36.80 -2.41 -6.61
CA ASN A 33 -35.68 -1.69 -7.21
C ASN A 33 -35.44 -2.13 -8.67
N GLN A 34 -36.51 -2.41 -9.41
CA GLN A 34 -36.44 -2.99 -10.77
C GLN A 34 -35.59 -2.15 -11.73
N ALA A 35 -35.74 -0.83 -11.70
CA ALA A 35 -34.99 0.09 -12.56
C ALA A 35 -33.49 0.08 -12.24
N LEU A 36 -33.12 0.05 -10.95
CA LEU A 36 -31.72 -0.01 -10.54
C LEU A 36 -31.10 -1.38 -10.86
N PHE A 37 -31.86 -2.46 -10.66
CA PHE A 37 -31.45 -3.81 -11.07
C PHE A 37 -31.23 -3.92 -12.58
N ALA A 38 -32.06 -3.27 -13.40
CA ALA A 38 -31.88 -3.27 -14.85
C ALA A 38 -30.53 -2.66 -15.29
N LEU A 39 -29.94 -1.76 -14.47
CA LEU A 39 -28.63 -1.16 -14.73
C LEU A 39 -27.47 -1.99 -14.16
N LEU A 40 -27.60 -2.48 -12.92
CA LEU A 40 -26.50 -3.15 -12.22
C LEU A 40 -26.44 -4.66 -12.47
N GLY A 41 -27.59 -5.29 -12.75
CA GLY A 41 -27.74 -6.74 -12.79
C GLY A 41 -27.20 -7.39 -11.52
N THR A 42 -26.41 -8.46 -11.69
CA THR A 42 -25.71 -9.15 -10.60
C THR A 42 -24.22 -8.79 -10.51
N THR A 43 -23.80 -7.67 -11.13
CA THR A 43 -22.39 -7.28 -11.25
C THR A 43 -21.65 -7.25 -9.91
N TYR A 44 -22.34 -6.85 -8.84
CA TYR A 44 -21.78 -6.76 -7.49
C TYR A 44 -22.24 -7.88 -6.56
N GLY A 45 -23.01 -8.85 -7.07
CA GLY A 45 -23.56 -9.98 -6.32
C GLY A 45 -25.09 -10.05 -6.28
N GLY A 46 -25.59 -10.94 -5.41
CA GLY A 46 -27.00 -11.34 -5.35
C GLY A 46 -27.33 -12.52 -6.25
N ASN A 47 -28.57 -13.03 -6.14
CA ASN A 47 -29.00 -14.23 -6.88
C ASN A 47 -29.64 -13.91 -8.24
N GLY A 48 -29.88 -12.63 -8.55
CA GLY A 48 -30.50 -12.20 -9.81
C GLY A 48 -31.97 -12.59 -9.96
N GLN A 49 -32.58 -13.15 -8.91
CA GLN A 49 -33.98 -13.61 -8.91
C GLN A 49 -34.82 -12.80 -7.92
N THR A 50 -34.36 -12.69 -6.68
CA THR A 50 -35.03 -11.94 -5.62
C THR A 50 -34.21 -10.74 -5.16
N VAL A 51 -32.88 -10.82 -5.26
CA VAL A 51 -31.96 -9.79 -4.78
C VAL A 51 -30.77 -9.58 -5.71
N PHE A 52 -30.23 -8.36 -5.67
CA PHE A 52 -28.96 -7.95 -6.26
C PHE A 52 -28.18 -7.09 -5.26
N ALA A 53 -26.87 -6.96 -5.43
CA ALA A 53 -26.04 -6.14 -4.54
C ALA A 53 -25.66 -4.78 -5.15
N LEU A 54 -25.44 -3.80 -4.28
CA LEU A 54 -24.77 -2.55 -4.65
C LEU A 54 -23.24 -2.73 -4.65
N PRO A 55 -22.47 -1.80 -5.24
CA PRO A 55 -21.02 -1.78 -5.09
C PRO A 55 -20.61 -1.75 -3.61
N ASP A 56 -19.53 -2.43 -3.26
CA ASP A 56 -18.87 -2.31 -1.96
C ASP A 56 -17.55 -1.56 -2.12
N LEU A 57 -17.54 -0.31 -1.67
CA LEU A 57 -16.41 0.61 -1.72
C LEU A 57 -15.78 0.85 -0.34
N ARG A 58 -16.21 0.14 0.70
CA ARG A 58 -15.64 0.28 2.06
C ARG A 58 -14.16 -0.08 2.06
N GLY A 59 -13.30 0.85 2.48
CA GLY A 59 -11.85 0.72 2.45
C GLY A 59 -11.23 0.66 1.05
N ARG A 60 -11.95 1.06 -0.01
CA ARG A 60 -11.52 0.91 -1.40
C ARG A 60 -11.49 2.24 -2.15
N VAL A 61 -10.60 2.30 -3.14
CA VAL A 61 -10.54 3.38 -4.15
C VAL A 61 -11.19 2.86 -5.44
N PRO A 62 -12.15 3.58 -6.05
CA PRO A 62 -12.71 3.20 -7.33
C PRO A 62 -11.66 3.17 -8.45
N LEU A 63 -11.70 2.14 -9.29
CA LEU A 63 -10.89 2.02 -10.50
C LEU A 63 -11.82 1.74 -11.69
N HIS A 64 -11.61 2.43 -12.80
CA HIS A 64 -12.40 2.20 -14.01
C HIS A 64 -12.13 0.80 -14.58
N ALA A 65 -13.18 0.16 -15.11
CA ALA A 65 -13.07 -1.15 -15.73
C ALA A 65 -12.16 -1.08 -16.98
N GLY A 66 -11.44 -2.17 -17.25
CA GLY A 66 -10.52 -2.25 -18.38
C GLY A 66 -10.10 -3.69 -18.66
N ALA A 67 -9.15 -3.89 -19.58
CA ALA A 67 -8.64 -5.22 -19.91
C ALA A 67 -8.15 -5.95 -18.64
N GLY A 68 -8.76 -7.10 -18.32
CA GLY A 68 -8.43 -7.91 -17.15
C GLY A 68 -9.02 -7.43 -15.82
N ARG A 69 -9.78 -6.33 -15.79
CA ARG A 69 -10.50 -5.83 -14.60
C ARG A 69 -11.92 -5.43 -14.99
N THR A 70 -12.86 -6.36 -14.80
CA THR A 70 -14.28 -6.12 -15.09
C THR A 70 -14.94 -5.29 -13.99
N ALA A 71 -16.05 -4.63 -14.30
CA ALA A 71 -16.87 -3.97 -13.28
C ALA A 71 -17.23 -4.97 -12.16
N GLY A 72 -17.20 -4.50 -10.91
CA GLY A 72 -17.44 -5.33 -9.73
C GLY A 72 -16.24 -6.14 -9.23
N ALA A 73 -15.16 -6.27 -10.01
CA ALA A 73 -13.94 -6.92 -9.54
C ALA A 73 -13.31 -6.14 -8.38
N GLN A 74 -12.94 -6.86 -7.31
CA GLN A 74 -12.27 -6.30 -6.13
C GLN A 74 -10.86 -6.89 -6.03
N GLY A 75 -9.90 -6.08 -5.54
CA GLY A 75 -8.52 -6.52 -5.35
C GLY A 75 -7.70 -5.48 -4.58
N GLY A 76 -6.39 -5.70 -4.54
CA GLY A 76 -5.43 -4.88 -3.79
C GLY A 76 -5.31 -5.29 -2.31
N THR A 77 -4.31 -4.72 -1.62
CA THR A 77 -4.04 -4.95 -0.19
C THR A 77 -3.59 -3.63 0.46
N GLU A 78 -3.97 -3.42 1.73
CA GLU A 78 -3.57 -2.23 2.52
C GLU A 78 -2.12 -2.27 2.97
N SER A 79 -1.59 -3.49 3.14
CA SER A 79 -0.20 -3.77 3.46
C SER A 79 0.33 -4.91 2.60
N VAL A 80 1.64 -4.98 2.45
CA VAL A 80 2.34 -6.03 1.70
C VAL A 80 3.40 -6.65 2.60
N GLN A 81 3.37 -7.96 2.71
CA GLN A 81 4.46 -8.75 3.29
C GLN A 81 5.34 -9.24 2.15
N LEU A 82 6.62 -8.85 2.18
CA LEU A 82 7.58 -9.39 1.23
C LEU A 82 7.84 -10.87 1.55
N THR A 83 7.91 -11.69 0.52
CA THR A 83 8.19 -13.13 0.59
C THR A 83 9.55 -13.44 -0.01
N GLY A 84 10.12 -14.61 0.31
CA GLY A 84 11.39 -15.06 -0.29
C GLY A 84 11.35 -15.14 -1.82
N GLY A 85 10.18 -15.38 -2.43
CA GLY A 85 10.02 -15.35 -3.88
C GLY A 85 10.10 -13.96 -4.51
N GLN A 86 9.94 -12.90 -3.70
CA GLN A 86 10.11 -11.50 -4.12
C GLN A 86 11.55 -11.00 -3.91
N LEU A 87 12.45 -11.84 -3.37
CA LEU A 87 13.88 -11.60 -3.37
C LEU A 87 14.52 -12.33 -4.56
N PRO A 88 15.04 -11.60 -5.55
CA PRO A 88 15.82 -12.22 -6.61
C PRO A 88 16.99 -13.02 -6.01
N ALA A 89 17.31 -14.16 -6.64
CA ALA A 89 18.49 -14.92 -6.29
C ALA A 89 19.73 -14.03 -6.43
N HIS A 90 20.48 -13.90 -5.34
CA HIS A 90 21.67 -13.05 -5.28
C HIS A 90 22.78 -13.71 -4.48
N THR A 91 23.99 -13.21 -4.64
CA THR A 91 25.19 -13.70 -3.95
C THR A 91 26.06 -12.54 -3.50
N HIS A 92 26.71 -12.69 -2.35
CA HIS A 92 27.74 -11.76 -1.89
C HIS A 92 29.12 -12.33 -2.23
N ALA A 93 29.94 -11.56 -2.96
CA ALA A 93 31.31 -11.92 -3.26
C ALA A 93 32.22 -11.45 -2.13
N PRO A 94 32.88 -12.37 -1.39
CA PRO A 94 33.83 -11.97 -0.36
C PRO A 94 35.06 -11.30 -0.97
N ARG A 95 35.64 -10.31 -0.26
CA ARG A 95 36.85 -9.59 -0.68
C ARG A 95 38.04 -10.02 0.16
N ALA A 96 39.22 -10.00 -0.45
CA ALA A 96 40.47 -10.34 0.21
C ALA A 96 41.62 -9.39 -0.16
N ALA A 97 42.57 -9.24 0.75
CA ALA A 97 43.81 -8.50 0.58
C ALA A 97 44.92 -9.36 -0.06
N ALA A 98 45.87 -8.70 -0.73
CA ALA A 98 46.90 -9.36 -1.51
C ALA A 98 47.95 -10.13 -0.68
N ALA A 99 48.28 -9.68 0.53
CA ALA A 99 49.19 -10.38 1.44
C ALA A 99 48.75 -10.18 2.90
N ALA A 100 48.85 -11.24 3.70
CA ALA A 100 48.56 -11.18 5.13
C ALA A 100 49.64 -10.40 5.88
N THR A 101 49.25 -9.30 6.51
CA THR A 101 50.15 -8.41 7.29
C THR A 101 49.71 -8.23 8.74
N ALA A 102 48.56 -8.78 9.12
CA ALA A 102 47.99 -8.71 10.47
C ALA A 102 47.71 -10.11 11.02
N THR A 103 48.01 -10.32 12.30
CA THR A 103 47.70 -11.55 13.04
C THR A 103 46.34 -11.49 13.75
N ALA A 104 45.78 -10.29 13.91
CA ALA A 104 44.47 -10.05 14.49
C ALA A 104 43.47 -9.57 13.42
N PRO A 105 42.19 -9.97 13.50
CA PRO A 105 41.20 -9.68 12.46
C PRO A 105 40.57 -8.28 12.53
N GLY A 106 40.85 -7.49 13.58
CA GLY A 106 40.24 -6.17 13.79
C GLY A 106 40.58 -5.19 12.66
N GLY A 107 39.62 -4.91 11.79
CA GLY A 107 39.80 -4.04 10.61
C GLY A 107 40.58 -4.67 9.44
N ALA A 108 40.92 -5.96 9.51
CA ALA A 108 41.66 -6.68 8.47
C ALA A 108 40.73 -7.51 7.57
N LEU A 109 41.11 -7.69 6.31
CA LEU A 109 40.43 -8.60 5.37
C LEU A 109 41.02 -10.01 5.47
N TRP A 110 40.30 -11.02 4.96
CA TRP A 110 40.96 -12.25 4.54
C TRP A 110 42.07 -11.91 3.57
N ALA A 111 43.19 -12.61 3.62
CA ALA A 111 44.37 -12.24 2.84
C ALA A 111 45.08 -13.46 2.29
N ALA A 112 45.94 -13.24 1.29
CA ALA A 112 46.84 -14.30 0.85
C ALA A 112 47.87 -14.62 1.95
N THR A 113 48.01 -15.89 2.30
CA THR A 113 49.00 -16.37 3.27
C THR A 113 50.02 -17.27 2.58
N THR A 114 51.07 -17.65 3.31
CA THR A 114 52.03 -18.67 2.86
C THR A 114 51.53 -20.09 3.09
N GLN A 115 50.42 -20.26 3.82
CA GLN A 115 49.80 -21.55 4.10
C GLN A 115 48.63 -21.80 3.14
N PRO A 116 48.43 -23.03 2.65
CA PRO A 116 47.40 -23.29 1.67
C PRO A 116 46.02 -23.43 2.34
N HIS A 117 45.33 -22.31 2.53
CA HIS A 117 43.97 -22.25 3.08
C HIS A 117 42.88 -22.27 1.99
N TYR A 118 43.25 -22.17 0.71
CA TYR A 118 42.31 -22.06 -0.40
C TYR A 118 42.54 -23.14 -1.47
N GLY A 119 41.50 -23.53 -2.21
CA GLY A 119 41.60 -24.60 -3.22
C GLY A 119 40.48 -24.57 -4.28
N PRO A 120 40.72 -25.16 -5.47
CA PRO A 120 39.84 -25.04 -6.64
C PRO A 120 38.77 -26.15 -6.80
N SER A 121 38.68 -27.14 -5.91
CA SER A 121 37.83 -28.33 -6.12
C SER A 121 36.35 -28.16 -5.71
N SER A 122 35.58 -29.26 -5.71
CA SER A 122 34.12 -29.30 -5.55
C SER A 122 33.63 -28.65 -4.27
N GLN A 123 32.53 -27.90 -4.39
CA GLN A 123 31.88 -27.23 -3.27
C GLN A 123 31.29 -28.25 -2.29
N VAL A 124 31.45 -27.96 -1.01
CA VAL A 124 30.82 -28.60 0.13
C VAL A 124 30.16 -27.49 0.93
N ALA A 125 28.90 -27.68 1.24
CA ALA A 125 28.18 -26.77 2.11
C ALA A 125 28.78 -26.81 3.52
N LEU A 126 29.08 -25.64 4.08
CA LEU A 126 29.31 -25.53 5.51
C LEU A 126 27.98 -25.74 6.27
N ALA A 127 28.07 -25.91 7.59
CA ALA A 127 26.90 -26.10 8.44
C ALA A 127 25.87 -24.97 8.22
N ALA A 128 24.58 -25.30 8.26
CA ALA A 128 23.51 -24.35 7.91
C ALA A 128 23.41 -23.16 8.88
N ASP A 129 23.92 -23.31 10.11
CA ASP A 129 24.03 -22.27 11.14
C ASP A 129 25.31 -21.42 11.03
N ALA A 130 26.19 -21.70 10.05
CA ALA A 130 27.36 -20.87 9.79
C ALA A 130 26.99 -19.45 9.33
N VAL A 131 25.78 -19.26 8.80
CA VAL A 131 25.17 -17.96 8.52
C VAL A 131 23.73 -18.01 9.03
N THR A 132 23.40 -17.12 9.94
CA THR A 132 22.05 -17.02 10.50
C THR A 132 21.12 -16.31 9.53
N ALA A 133 19.84 -16.70 9.55
CA ALA A 133 18.82 -15.95 8.81
C ALA A 133 18.64 -14.54 9.39
N VAL A 134 18.37 -13.58 8.51
CA VAL A 134 18.03 -12.19 8.83
C VAL A 134 16.73 -11.82 8.12
N GLY A 135 15.96 -10.92 8.74
CA GLY A 135 14.64 -10.51 8.26
C GLY A 135 13.53 -11.04 9.15
N GLY A 136 12.55 -10.19 9.45
CA GLY A 136 11.41 -10.51 10.31
C GLY A 136 10.14 -10.87 9.54
N GLY A 137 10.12 -10.64 8.22
CA GLY A 137 8.96 -10.83 7.37
C GLY A 137 7.75 -10.00 7.81
N GLN A 138 7.93 -8.85 8.44
CA GLN A 138 6.81 -7.99 8.83
C GLN A 138 6.23 -7.28 7.60
N PRO A 139 4.91 -7.05 7.55
CA PRO A 139 4.30 -6.29 6.47
C PRO A 139 4.71 -4.81 6.54
N HIS A 140 4.68 -4.14 5.39
CA HIS A 140 4.80 -2.68 5.29
C HIS A 140 3.52 -2.10 4.66
N ALA A 141 3.27 -0.81 4.92
CA ALA A 141 2.12 -0.12 4.36
C ALA A 141 2.17 -0.08 2.82
N ASN A 142 1.01 -0.16 2.19
CA ASN A 142 0.82 -0.12 0.73
C ASN A 142 -0.30 0.87 0.34
N MET A 143 -0.73 1.73 1.27
CA MET A 143 -1.73 2.76 1.01
C MET A 143 -1.04 4.12 0.73
N PRO A 144 -1.24 4.71 -0.46
CA PRO A 144 -0.86 6.10 -0.71
C PRO A 144 -1.68 7.05 0.20
N PRO A 145 -1.34 8.35 0.27
CA PRO A 145 -2.13 9.30 1.03
C PRO A 145 -3.60 9.25 0.63
N TYR A 146 -4.48 9.18 1.62
CA TYR A 146 -5.92 9.10 1.41
C TYR A 146 -6.68 10.00 2.38
N LEU A 147 -7.92 10.29 2.00
CA LEU A 147 -8.93 10.85 2.89
C LEU A 147 -10.21 10.01 2.78
N THR A 148 -10.72 9.53 3.91
CA THR A 148 -11.89 8.68 3.93
C THR A 148 -13.16 9.49 3.71
N MET A 149 -13.95 9.09 2.72
CA MET A 149 -15.18 9.74 2.28
C MET A 149 -16.30 8.71 2.08
N THR A 150 -17.54 9.16 2.03
CA THR A 150 -18.71 8.32 1.76
C THR A 150 -19.01 8.30 0.27
N TYR A 151 -18.95 7.12 -0.33
CA TYR A 151 -19.51 6.89 -1.67
C TYR A 151 -20.98 6.49 -1.55
N ALA A 152 -21.87 7.20 -2.23
CA ALA A 152 -23.29 6.89 -2.27
C ALA A 152 -23.78 6.75 -3.71
N ILE A 153 -24.71 5.83 -3.94
CA ILE A 153 -25.32 5.55 -5.23
C ILE A 153 -26.78 6.00 -5.23
N ALA A 154 -27.22 6.66 -6.30
CA ALA A 154 -28.59 7.09 -6.48
C ALA A 154 -29.51 5.86 -6.68
N THR A 155 -30.50 5.71 -5.81
CA THR A 155 -31.52 4.64 -5.91
C THR A 155 -32.83 5.15 -6.51
N GLN A 156 -32.96 6.46 -6.67
CA GLN A 156 -34.05 7.13 -7.36
C GLN A 156 -33.46 8.20 -8.29
N GLY A 157 -34.17 8.49 -9.38
CA GLY A 157 -33.78 9.50 -10.35
C GLY A 157 -34.08 9.10 -11.79
N VAL A 158 -33.51 9.85 -12.72
CA VAL A 158 -33.74 9.67 -14.16
C VAL A 158 -33.04 8.39 -14.62
N PHE A 159 -33.79 7.48 -15.25
CA PHE A 159 -33.19 6.31 -15.89
C PHE A 159 -32.30 6.76 -17.06
N PRO A 160 -31.03 6.31 -17.16
CA PRO A 160 -30.14 6.73 -18.23
C PRO A 160 -30.67 6.28 -19.59
N SER A 161 -31.04 7.23 -20.44
CA SER A 161 -31.37 6.99 -21.84
C SER A 161 -30.19 7.36 -22.74
N HIS A 162 -30.07 6.71 -23.88
CA HIS A 162 -28.97 6.90 -24.82
C HIS A 162 -28.91 8.33 -25.41
N ASP A 163 -30.04 9.06 -25.43
CA ASP A 163 -30.16 10.37 -26.07
C ASP A 163 -30.09 11.56 -25.09
N GLY A 164 -29.72 11.30 -23.82
CA GLY A 164 -29.21 12.31 -22.88
C GLY A 164 -30.16 12.80 -21.78
N GLY A 165 -29.56 13.45 -20.76
CA GLY A 165 -30.21 14.30 -19.77
C GLY A 165 -30.02 13.92 -18.30
N ALA A 166 -28.79 13.96 -17.76
CA ALA A 166 -28.57 14.01 -16.32
C ALA A 166 -27.70 15.21 -15.94
N GLY A 167 -28.30 16.16 -15.24
CA GLY A 167 -27.64 17.34 -14.70
C GLY A 167 -28.36 17.79 -13.44
N GLY A 168 -28.37 16.93 -12.42
CA GLY A 168 -29.01 17.23 -11.15
C GLY A 168 -28.39 18.45 -10.46
N GLU A 169 -29.21 19.23 -9.76
CA GLU A 169 -28.69 20.22 -8.80
C GLU A 169 -27.86 19.47 -7.75
N PRO A 170 -26.68 19.99 -7.34
CA PRO A 170 -25.86 19.30 -6.37
C PRO A 170 -26.54 19.32 -4.99
N PHE A 171 -26.24 18.32 -4.16
CA PHE A 171 -26.49 18.46 -2.73
C PHE A 171 -25.46 19.40 -2.11
N VAL A 172 -25.86 20.15 -1.09
CA VAL A 172 -24.88 20.84 -0.24
C VAL A 172 -23.92 19.80 0.34
N GLY A 173 -22.62 20.02 0.17
CA GLY A 173 -21.56 19.10 0.59
C GLY A 173 -21.20 18.01 -0.42
N GLU A 174 -21.87 17.92 -1.57
CA GLU A 174 -21.49 17.00 -2.65
C GLU A 174 -20.10 17.33 -3.21
N ILE A 175 -19.27 16.30 -3.42
CA ILE A 175 -17.93 16.43 -4.01
C ILE A 175 -17.92 15.89 -5.45
N ARG A 176 -17.29 16.66 -6.36
CA ARG A 176 -17.06 16.25 -7.75
C ARG A 176 -15.59 16.38 -8.12
N MET A 177 -15.12 15.48 -8.98
CA MET A 177 -13.88 15.70 -9.72
C MET A 177 -14.08 16.83 -10.73
N PHE A 178 -13.09 17.69 -10.86
CA PHE A 178 -13.15 18.88 -11.69
C PHE A 178 -11.78 19.19 -12.30
N ALA A 179 -11.75 19.39 -13.62
CA ALA A 179 -10.52 19.65 -14.37
C ALA A 179 -10.19 21.15 -14.52
N GLY A 180 -11.10 22.04 -14.13
CA GLY A 180 -10.90 23.49 -14.25
C GLY A 180 -10.01 24.08 -13.16
N THR A 181 -9.44 25.25 -13.42
CA THR A 181 -8.43 25.90 -12.57
C THR A 181 -8.99 26.88 -11.54
N PHE A 182 -10.30 27.10 -11.52
CA PHE A 182 -11.00 27.95 -10.55
C PHE A 182 -12.27 27.25 -10.06
N ALA A 183 -12.63 27.41 -8.78
CA ALA A 183 -13.89 26.88 -8.28
C ALA A 183 -15.06 27.70 -8.86
N PRO A 184 -16.04 27.06 -9.53
CA PRO A 184 -17.23 27.75 -10.01
C PRO A 184 -18.02 28.40 -8.86
N GLY A 185 -18.85 29.41 -9.17
CA GLY A 185 -19.73 30.02 -8.17
C GLY A 185 -20.61 28.96 -7.47
N GLY A 186 -20.70 29.04 -6.14
CA GLY A 186 -21.39 28.04 -5.32
C GLY A 186 -20.57 26.80 -4.99
N TRP A 187 -19.31 26.71 -5.42
CA TRP A 187 -18.38 25.63 -5.13
C TRP A 187 -17.09 26.16 -4.48
N ALA A 188 -16.39 25.28 -3.77
CA ALA A 188 -15.03 25.52 -3.28
C ALA A 188 -14.14 24.33 -3.60
N PHE A 189 -12.83 24.54 -3.68
CA PHE A 189 -11.87 23.42 -3.72
C PHE A 189 -11.83 22.68 -2.37
N CYS A 190 -11.59 21.37 -2.39
CA CYS A 190 -11.34 20.58 -1.20
C CYS A 190 -9.87 20.71 -0.74
N ASN A 191 -9.47 21.91 -0.30
CA ASN A 191 -8.10 22.23 0.13
C ASN A 191 -7.99 22.49 1.65
N GLY A 192 -8.92 21.98 2.46
CA GLY A 192 -8.83 22.15 3.91
C GLY A 192 -9.10 23.54 4.46
N GLN A 193 -9.52 24.51 3.63
CA GLN A 193 -9.72 25.88 4.10
C GLN A 193 -10.78 25.99 5.20
N LEU A 194 -10.55 26.90 6.14
CA LEU A 194 -11.54 27.30 7.14
C LEU A 194 -12.62 28.16 6.49
N MET A 195 -13.86 27.78 6.73
CA MET A 195 -15.06 28.46 6.29
C MET A 195 -15.73 29.16 7.47
N PRO A 196 -16.20 30.39 7.28
CA PRO A 196 -16.96 31.08 8.32
C PRO A 196 -18.35 30.44 8.43
N LEU A 197 -18.71 30.07 9.66
CA LEU A 197 -19.95 29.36 9.97
C LEU A 197 -21.17 30.22 9.63
N ALA A 198 -21.11 31.53 9.92
CA ALA A 198 -22.22 32.46 9.74
C ALA A 198 -22.76 32.51 8.30
N GLN A 199 -21.91 32.32 7.29
CA GLN A 199 -22.32 32.31 5.87
C GLN A 199 -22.55 30.90 5.31
N ASN A 200 -22.24 29.84 6.06
CA ASN A 200 -22.26 28.45 5.58
C ASN A 200 -22.97 27.51 6.56
N THR A 201 -24.02 28.00 7.22
CA THR A 201 -24.75 27.27 8.28
C THR A 201 -25.27 25.91 7.81
N ALA A 202 -25.80 25.82 6.58
CA ALA A 202 -26.25 24.57 5.98
C ALA A 202 -25.12 23.55 5.85
N LEU A 203 -23.99 23.94 5.26
CA LEU A 203 -22.83 23.05 5.10
C LEU A 203 -22.21 22.66 6.45
N PHE A 204 -22.12 23.59 7.40
CA PHE A 204 -21.64 23.30 8.76
C PHE A 204 -22.52 22.27 9.47
N SER A 205 -23.84 22.35 9.35
CA SER A 205 -24.75 21.36 9.97
C SER A 205 -24.54 19.93 9.47
N LEU A 206 -23.89 19.78 8.32
CA LEU A 206 -23.57 18.49 7.69
C LEU A 206 -22.18 17.99 8.06
N LEU A 207 -21.16 18.86 8.00
CA LEU A 207 -19.76 18.46 8.24
C LEU A 207 -19.36 18.51 9.72
N GLY A 208 -20.01 19.39 10.50
CA GLY A 208 -19.56 19.77 11.82
C GLY A 208 -18.11 20.26 11.79
N THR A 209 -17.30 19.76 12.71
CA THR A 209 -15.86 20.02 12.80
C THR A 209 -15.02 18.81 12.37
N SER A 210 -15.59 17.87 11.62
CA SER A 210 -14.92 16.61 11.25
C SER A 210 -13.60 16.81 10.50
N PHE A 211 -13.44 17.97 9.86
CA PHE A 211 -12.22 18.36 9.13
C PHE A 211 -11.43 19.49 9.82
N GLY A 212 -11.89 19.96 10.99
CA GLY A 212 -11.29 21.05 11.75
C GLY A 212 -12.18 22.28 11.94
N GLY A 213 -11.56 23.36 12.43
CA GLY A 213 -12.24 24.59 12.88
C GLY A 213 -12.70 24.51 14.34
N ASN A 214 -13.27 25.62 14.84
CA ASN A 214 -13.60 25.76 16.26
C ASN A 214 -15.08 25.46 16.59
N GLY A 215 -15.91 25.16 15.58
CA GLY A 215 -17.33 24.82 15.74
C GLY A 215 -18.24 25.95 16.24
N SER A 216 -17.70 27.16 16.46
CA SER A 216 -18.44 28.32 16.97
C SER A 216 -18.46 29.47 15.97
N SER A 217 -17.34 29.75 15.31
CA SER A 217 -17.23 30.74 14.24
C SER A 217 -16.71 30.16 12.93
N THR A 218 -16.02 29.02 12.96
CA THR A 218 -15.44 28.37 11.78
C THR A 218 -15.53 26.85 11.81
N PHE A 219 -15.48 26.27 10.62
CA PHE A 219 -15.28 24.84 10.38
C PHE A 219 -14.39 24.68 9.13
N ALA A 220 -13.77 23.52 8.92
CA ALA A 220 -12.97 23.29 7.71
C ALA A 220 -13.72 22.47 6.65
N LEU A 221 -13.35 22.68 5.38
CA LEU A 221 -13.71 21.74 4.31
C LEU A 221 -12.73 20.55 4.28
N PRO A 222 -13.06 19.45 3.60
CA PRO A 222 -12.12 18.35 3.38
C PRO A 222 -10.82 18.84 2.70
N ASP A 223 -9.70 18.23 3.08
CA ASP A 223 -8.40 18.44 2.42
C ASP A 223 -8.01 17.19 1.62
N LEU A 224 -8.27 17.22 0.31
CA LEU A 224 -7.93 16.17 -0.64
C LEU A 224 -6.62 16.47 -1.40
N GLN A 225 -5.85 17.47 -0.98
CA GLN A 225 -4.57 17.77 -1.63
C GLN A 225 -3.60 16.61 -1.45
N GLY A 226 -3.11 16.07 -2.58
CA GLY A 226 -2.19 14.92 -2.61
C GLY A 226 -2.81 13.57 -2.22
N ALA A 227 -4.12 13.52 -1.96
CA ALA A 227 -4.79 12.34 -1.43
C ALA A 227 -5.86 11.79 -2.39
N SER A 228 -6.06 10.47 -2.37
CA SER A 228 -7.20 9.84 -3.05
C SER A 228 -8.35 9.56 -2.07
N PRO A 229 -9.62 9.72 -2.49
CA PRO A 229 -10.75 9.38 -1.65
C PRO A 229 -10.91 7.86 -1.48
N VAL A 230 -10.92 7.38 -0.24
CA VAL A 230 -11.18 5.98 0.14
C VAL A 230 -12.58 5.87 0.75
N GLY A 231 -13.31 4.80 0.47
CA GLY A 231 -14.67 4.65 1.00
C GLY A 231 -14.70 4.36 2.50
N VAL A 232 -15.62 5.00 3.21
CA VAL A 232 -15.91 4.76 4.64
C VAL A 232 -16.35 3.32 4.90
N GLY A 233 -16.04 2.82 6.10
CA GLY A 233 -16.49 1.53 6.63
C GLY A 233 -15.41 0.46 6.55
N GLN A 234 -15.77 -0.76 6.95
CA GLN A 234 -14.88 -1.92 6.94
C GLN A 234 -15.24 -2.87 5.80
N GLY A 235 -14.38 -2.94 4.79
CA GLY A 235 -14.48 -3.94 3.72
C GLY A 235 -14.01 -5.32 4.20
N ALA A 236 -14.42 -6.39 3.50
CA ALA A 236 -13.98 -7.73 3.85
C ALA A 236 -12.45 -7.87 3.75
N GLY A 237 -11.80 -8.22 4.87
CA GLY A 237 -10.34 -8.34 4.97
C GLY A 237 -9.57 -7.01 4.99
N LEU A 238 -10.27 -5.89 5.18
CA LEU A 238 -9.72 -4.53 5.23
C LEU A 238 -9.88 -3.92 6.63
N SER A 239 -9.15 -2.84 6.86
CA SER A 239 -9.28 -2.02 8.06
C SER A 239 -10.63 -1.28 8.08
N SER A 240 -11.02 -0.79 9.26
CA SER A 240 -12.19 0.08 9.39
C SER A 240 -11.76 1.53 9.17
N PHE A 241 -12.53 2.27 8.37
CA PHE A 241 -12.29 3.68 8.08
C PHE A 241 -13.49 4.53 8.46
N GLU A 242 -13.27 5.63 9.17
CA GLU A 242 -14.28 6.62 9.51
C GLU A 242 -14.16 7.87 8.62
N VAL A 243 -15.27 8.59 8.43
CA VAL A 243 -15.27 9.81 7.59
C VAL A 243 -14.28 10.83 8.14
N GLY A 244 -13.40 11.32 7.27
CA GLY A 244 -12.36 12.29 7.65
C GLY A 244 -11.03 11.68 8.09
N ASP A 245 -10.94 10.35 8.24
CA ASP A 245 -9.66 9.69 8.48
C ASP A 245 -8.69 10.02 7.34
N ARG A 246 -7.50 10.51 7.73
CA ARG A 246 -6.41 10.84 6.81
C ARG A 246 -5.13 10.13 7.25
N ALA A 247 -4.61 9.28 6.38
CA ALA A 247 -3.31 8.62 6.59
C ALA A 247 -2.70 8.23 5.23
N GLY A 248 -1.83 7.23 5.23
CA GLY A 248 -1.05 6.80 4.07
C GLY A 248 0.27 7.56 3.94
N ALA A 249 1.12 7.10 3.01
CA ALA A 249 2.43 7.70 2.78
C ALA A 249 2.78 7.68 1.29
N GLU A 250 3.41 8.75 0.79
CA GLU A 250 3.87 8.84 -0.61
C GLU A 250 5.07 7.92 -0.89
N SER A 251 5.84 7.59 0.15
CA SER A 251 7.00 6.69 0.09
C SER A 251 7.08 5.82 1.34
N VAL A 252 7.69 4.64 1.21
CA VAL A 252 7.90 3.69 2.30
C VAL A 252 9.39 3.33 2.38
N THR A 253 9.95 3.36 3.58
CA THR A 253 11.28 2.81 3.87
C THR A 253 11.11 1.43 4.47
N LEU A 254 11.70 0.41 3.86
CA LEU A 254 11.73 -0.93 4.41
C LEU A 254 12.71 -1.00 5.58
N THR A 255 12.27 -1.53 6.71
CA THR A 255 13.15 -1.91 7.81
C THR A 255 13.71 -3.31 7.60
N ALA A 256 14.78 -3.65 8.32
CA ALA A 256 15.31 -5.02 8.31
C ALA A 256 14.24 -6.06 8.70
N ASP A 257 13.34 -5.72 9.62
CA ASP A 257 12.25 -6.61 10.03
C ASP A 257 11.19 -6.78 8.94
N GLN A 258 11.08 -5.84 8.00
CA GLN A 258 10.15 -5.92 6.86
C GLN A 258 10.73 -6.68 5.65
N LEU A 259 12.00 -7.07 5.71
CA LEU A 259 12.58 -7.99 4.74
C LEU A 259 12.13 -9.42 5.01
N PRO A 260 11.96 -10.26 3.96
CA PRO A 260 11.74 -11.68 4.14
C PRO A 260 12.91 -12.30 4.92
N ALA A 261 12.59 -13.22 5.82
CA ALA A 261 13.62 -14.02 6.48
C ALA A 261 14.40 -14.82 5.42
N HIS A 262 15.69 -14.53 5.27
CA HIS A 262 16.57 -15.21 4.32
C HIS A 262 17.95 -15.46 4.92
N THR A 263 18.64 -16.49 4.40
CA THR A 263 20.02 -16.84 4.78
C THR A 263 20.81 -17.25 3.55
N HIS A 264 22.13 -17.39 3.70
CA HIS A 264 23.03 -17.93 2.70
C HIS A 264 23.73 -19.17 3.23
N THR A 265 23.85 -20.22 2.43
CA THR A 265 24.72 -21.36 2.79
C THR A 265 26.14 -21.07 2.33
N ALA A 266 27.05 -20.80 3.27
CA ALA A 266 28.47 -20.66 2.96
C ALA A 266 29.02 -21.97 2.37
N GLN A 267 29.77 -21.86 1.27
CA GLN A 267 30.36 -23.01 0.57
C GLN A 267 31.88 -22.98 0.71
N ALA A 268 32.46 -24.15 1.01
CA ALA A 268 33.89 -24.37 1.07
C ALA A 268 34.27 -25.59 0.24
N THR A 269 35.55 -25.91 0.20
CA THR A 269 36.10 -27.06 -0.50
C THR A 269 36.48 -28.11 0.54
N GLY A 270 35.94 -29.32 0.41
CA GLY A 270 36.28 -30.45 1.30
C GLY A 270 37.68 -31.05 1.08
N SER A 271 38.37 -30.64 0.00
CA SER A 271 39.74 -31.05 -0.28
C SER A 271 40.75 -30.16 0.43
N ALA A 272 41.98 -30.65 0.55
CA ALA A 272 43.10 -29.85 1.02
C ALA A 272 43.33 -28.62 0.14
N GLY A 273 43.60 -27.48 0.78
CA GLY A 273 44.04 -26.29 0.08
C GLY A 273 45.34 -26.53 -0.67
N THR A 274 45.49 -25.84 -1.79
CA THR A 274 46.68 -25.85 -2.65
C THR A 274 47.21 -24.44 -2.90
N ALA A 275 46.47 -23.41 -2.50
CA ALA A 275 46.81 -22.02 -2.69
C ALA A 275 46.73 -21.27 -1.37
N GLY A 276 47.73 -20.42 -1.13
CA GLY A 276 47.68 -19.44 -0.05
C GLY A 276 46.91 -18.17 -0.44
N ASN A 277 46.64 -17.96 -1.73
CA ASN A 277 45.91 -16.79 -2.25
C ASN A 277 44.40 -17.11 -2.46
N PRO A 278 43.48 -16.28 -1.96
CA PRO A 278 42.03 -16.44 -2.16
C PRO A 278 41.50 -16.04 -3.55
N SER A 279 42.29 -15.36 -4.38
CA SER A 279 41.84 -14.87 -5.69
C SER A 279 41.40 -16.03 -6.60
N GLY A 280 40.12 -16.03 -6.98
CA GLY A 280 39.50 -17.09 -7.78
C GLY A 280 39.40 -18.46 -7.09
N ALA A 281 39.73 -18.53 -5.80
CA ALA A 281 39.76 -19.75 -5.01
C ALA A 281 38.67 -19.76 -3.94
N ARG A 282 38.41 -20.93 -3.36
CA ARG A 282 37.43 -21.13 -2.28
C ARG A 282 38.16 -21.47 -0.99
N TRP A 283 37.55 -21.22 0.16
CA TRP A 283 38.03 -21.80 1.42
C TRP A 283 38.17 -23.30 1.30
N ALA A 284 39.25 -23.87 1.85
CA ALA A 284 39.55 -25.29 1.77
C ALA A 284 40.06 -25.82 3.11
N VAL A 285 40.26 -27.13 3.20
CA VAL A 285 40.92 -27.74 4.36
C VAL A 285 42.36 -27.21 4.47
N SER A 286 42.63 -26.47 5.53
CA SER A 286 43.93 -25.82 5.77
C SER A 286 45.06 -26.81 5.99
N ARG A 287 46.28 -26.46 5.56
CA ARG A 287 47.51 -27.16 5.94
C ARG A 287 48.55 -26.23 6.54
N ARG A 288 49.37 -26.78 7.43
CA ARG A 288 50.66 -26.23 7.85
C ARG A 288 51.75 -27.23 7.49
N GLY A 289 52.45 -27.00 6.37
CA GLY A 289 53.34 -28.00 5.78
C GLY A 289 52.57 -29.24 5.30
N ARG A 290 52.94 -30.44 5.76
CA ARG A 290 52.22 -31.70 5.42
C ARG A 290 51.04 -32.01 6.34
N ALA A 291 50.88 -31.29 7.44
CA ALA A 291 49.83 -31.53 8.43
C ALA A 291 48.58 -30.70 8.12
N THR A 292 47.40 -31.29 8.33
CA THR A 292 46.13 -30.56 8.32
C THR A 292 46.02 -29.67 9.55
N GLU A 293 45.63 -28.42 9.37
CA GLU A 293 45.39 -27.47 10.46
C GLU A 293 43.89 -27.39 10.77
N ARG A 294 43.54 -27.35 12.06
CA ARG A 294 42.16 -27.26 12.52
C ARG A 294 41.69 -25.81 12.49
N LEU A 295 40.94 -25.42 11.47
CA LEU A 295 40.30 -24.10 11.37
C LEU A 295 38.78 -24.11 11.60
N TYR A 296 38.16 -25.30 11.64
CA TYR A 296 36.70 -25.47 11.74
C TYR A 296 36.35 -26.30 12.98
N GLY A 297 35.20 -26.01 13.60
CA GLY A 297 34.64 -26.72 14.76
C GLY A 297 33.20 -27.17 14.49
N THR A 298 32.68 -28.07 15.34
CA THR A 298 31.37 -28.71 15.16
C THR A 298 30.37 -28.41 16.28
N THR A 299 30.72 -27.57 17.26
CA THR A 299 29.92 -27.32 18.48
C THR A 299 30.24 -25.97 19.13
N PRO A 300 29.29 -25.39 19.87
CA PRO A 300 28.19 -24.59 19.32
C PRO A 300 28.71 -23.33 18.61
N ALA A 301 27.99 -22.87 17.59
CA ALA A 301 28.33 -21.64 16.87
C ALA A 301 28.40 -20.44 17.83
N THR A 302 29.44 -19.61 17.68
CA THR A 302 29.55 -18.31 18.35
C THR A 302 29.52 -17.23 17.29
N THR A 303 28.65 -16.24 17.45
CA THR A 303 28.51 -15.13 16.50
C THR A 303 29.82 -14.36 16.38
N MET A 304 30.38 -14.27 15.18
CA MET A 304 31.50 -13.38 14.88
C MET A 304 31.07 -11.92 14.99
N SER A 305 32.02 -10.98 15.06
CA SER A 305 31.71 -9.55 15.04
C SER A 305 30.77 -9.21 13.88
N GLY A 306 29.71 -8.43 14.13
CA GLY A 306 28.79 -7.97 13.07
C GLY A 306 29.45 -7.10 12.00
N THR A 307 30.70 -6.66 12.21
CA THR A 307 31.51 -5.99 11.19
C THR A 307 32.25 -6.95 10.25
N ALA A 308 32.24 -8.25 10.53
CA ALA A 308 32.87 -9.26 9.67
C ALA A 308 32.18 -9.36 8.30
N VAL A 309 30.88 -9.07 8.25
CA VAL A 309 30.11 -8.84 7.03
C VAL A 309 29.28 -7.58 7.23
N ALA A 310 29.63 -6.52 6.53
CA ALA A 310 28.87 -5.28 6.59
C ALA A 310 27.46 -5.49 5.99
N PRO A 311 26.42 -4.84 6.54
CA PRO A 311 25.11 -4.82 5.89
C PRO A 311 25.22 -4.19 4.50
N ALA A 312 24.37 -4.64 3.58
CA ALA A 312 24.20 -4.05 2.26
C ALA A 312 22.80 -3.44 2.15
N GLY A 313 22.68 -2.37 1.38
CA GLY A 313 21.48 -1.53 1.31
C GLY A 313 21.68 -0.21 2.06
N ASP A 314 21.13 0.86 1.50
CA ASP A 314 21.19 2.21 2.05
C ASP A 314 19.95 2.55 2.90
N GLY A 315 18.92 1.69 2.88
CA GLY A 315 17.64 1.96 3.55
C GLY A 315 16.86 3.10 2.89
N GLY A 316 17.09 3.37 1.61
CA GLY A 316 16.35 4.39 0.87
C GLY A 316 14.84 4.09 0.83
N ALA A 317 14.02 5.14 0.89
CA ALA A 317 12.59 5.01 0.68
C ALA A 317 12.28 4.71 -0.80
N HIS A 318 11.27 3.88 -1.06
CA HIS A 318 10.72 3.67 -2.40
C HIS A 318 9.36 4.38 -2.52
N PRO A 319 8.93 4.78 -3.74
CA PRO A 319 7.62 5.37 -3.94
C PRO A 319 6.50 4.38 -3.60
N ASN A 320 5.40 4.90 -3.08
CA ASN A 320 4.18 4.16 -2.72
C ASN A 320 2.94 4.75 -3.43
N MET A 321 3.16 5.61 -4.43
CA MET A 321 2.12 6.18 -5.27
C MET A 321 1.95 5.34 -6.54
N PRO A 322 0.72 4.91 -6.91
CA PRO A 322 0.47 4.38 -8.26
C PRO A 322 0.60 5.51 -9.30
N PRO A 323 0.63 5.22 -10.61
CA PRO A 323 0.47 6.25 -11.63
C PRO A 323 -0.83 7.04 -11.39
N TYR A 324 -0.72 8.36 -11.31
CA TYR A 324 -1.86 9.25 -11.06
C TYR A 324 -1.87 10.44 -12.04
N THR A 325 -3.06 11.01 -12.22
CA THR A 325 -3.24 12.33 -12.82
C THR A 325 -3.93 13.21 -11.79
N THR A 326 -3.36 14.37 -11.51
CA THR A 326 -3.94 15.30 -10.55
C THR A 326 -5.12 16.04 -11.17
N LEU A 327 -6.27 15.93 -10.53
CA LEU A 327 -7.46 16.71 -10.81
C LEU A 327 -7.89 17.41 -9.52
N SER A 328 -8.68 18.47 -9.64
CA SER A 328 -9.24 19.11 -8.46
C SER A 328 -10.48 18.36 -7.99
N PHE A 329 -10.67 18.32 -6.68
CA PHE A 329 -11.96 17.99 -6.08
C PHE A 329 -12.61 19.31 -5.63
N ILE A 330 -13.88 19.50 -6.00
CA ILE A 330 -14.68 20.64 -5.56
C ILE A 330 -15.88 20.17 -4.77
N ILE A 331 -16.25 20.93 -3.74
CA ILE A 331 -17.40 20.70 -2.87
C ILE A 331 -18.46 21.79 -3.08
N ALA A 332 -19.72 21.39 -3.16
CA ALA A 332 -20.85 22.31 -3.31
C ALA A 332 -21.14 23.02 -1.97
N LEU A 333 -21.05 24.35 -1.98
CA LEU A 333 -21.40 25.21 -0.85
C LEU A 333 -22.91 25.51 -0.80
N GLN A 334 -23.58 25.39 -1.95
CA GLN A 334 -24.99 25.68 -2.16
C GLN A 334 -25.61 24.55 -2.98
N GLY A 335 -26.91 24.32 -2.79
CA GLY A 335 -27.63 23.22 -3.43
C GLY A 335 -28.82 22.75 -2.62
N THR A 336 -29.37 21.59 -2.96
CA THR A 336 -30.44 20.96 -2.16
C THR A 336 -29.86 20.45 -0.85
N TYR A 337 -30.51 20.74 0.28
CA TYR A 337 -30.07 20.21 1.57
C TYR A 337 -30.36 18.70 1.64
N PRO A 338 -29.34 17.85 1.91
CA PRO A 338 -29.53 16.41 1.98
C PRO A 338 -30.36 16.03 3.21
N GLN A 339 -31.57 15.54 2.99
CA GLN A 339 -32.44 15.03 4.05
C GLN A 339 -31.95 13.65 4.51
N ARG A 340 -32.05 13.39 5.81
CA ARG A 340 -31.82 12.05 6.36
C ARG A 340 -32.98 11.13 5.94
N PRO A 341 -32.72 9.84 5.67
CA PRO A 341 -33.76 8.86 5.36
C PRO A 341 -34.83 8.72 6.45
#